data_AF-A0A3D9L5J9-F1
#
_entry.id   AF-A0A3D9L5J9-F1
#
_cell.length_a   1.000
_cell.length_b   1.000
_cell.length_c   1.000
_cell.angle_alpha   90.00
_cell.angle_beta   90.00
_cell.angle_gamma   90.00
#
_symmetry.space_group_name_H-M   'P 1'
#
loop_
_entity.id
_entity.type
_entity.pdbx_description
1 polymer ?
#
loop_
_entity_poly.entity_id
_entity_poly.type
_entity_poly.pdbx_seq_one_letter_code
_entity_poly.pdbx_strand_id
1 'polypeptide(L)'
;MKKSEIKITVELDEDNIPEKISWDADEKDQPGPSETKSISLSLWDHKVKNTMRIDLWSKDMPVDDMKRFYIDCIGGLAQSVLNSTGDEYMSKELNDVCERMIEHVKKEMS
;
A
#
# COMPACT_ATOMS: atom_id res chain seq x y z
N MET A 1 3.60 17.41 23.19
CA MET A 1 3.24 16.81 21.89
C MET A 1 3.47 15.31 21.97
N LYS A 2 2.53 14.49 21.50
CA LYS A 2 2.74 13.05 21.38
C LYS A 2 3.60 12.80 20.15
N LYS A 3 4.67 12.02 20.29
CA LYS A 3 5.43 11.48 19.16
C LYS A 3 5.04 10.02 19.03
N SER A 4 4.79 9.57 17.80
CA SER A 4 4.61 8.18 17.45
C SER A 4 5.54 7.87 16.28
N GLU A 5 6.20 6.74 16.32
CA GLU A 5 7.13 6.25 15.31
C GLU A 5 6.54 5.05 14.58
N ILE A 6 6.75 5.01 13.26
CA ILE A 6 6.54 3.83 12.43
C ILE A 6 7.90 3.47 11.87
N LYS A 7 8.35 2.25 12.11
CA LYS A 7 9.64 1.73 11.66
C LYS A 7 9.41 0.64 10.64
N ILE A 8 10.01 0.80 9.46
CA ILE A 8 10.02 -0.21 8.40
C ILE A 8 11.47 -0.64 8.21
N THR A 9 11.69 -1.94 8.27
CA THR A 9 13.01 -2.56 8.07
C THR A 9 12.92 -3.52 6.89
N VAL A 10 13.80 -3.31 5.91
CA VAL A 10 13.88 -4.10 4.68
C VAL A 10 15.23 -4.79 4.65
N GLU A 11 15.22 -6.11 4.59
CA GLU A 11 16.41 -6.94 4.39
C GLU A 11 16.49 -7.28 2.90
N LEU A 12 17.64 -7.02 2.29
CA LEU A 12 17.89 -7.17 0.85
C LEU A 12 18.86 -8.33 0.61
N ASP A 13 18.71 -9.03 -0.50
CA ASP A 13 19.71 -9.99 -1.00
C ASP A 13 20.91 -9.29 -1.66
N GLU A 14 21.87 -10.09 -2.16
CA GLU A 14 23.09 -9.61 -2.82
C GLU A 14 22.81 -8.76 -4.07
N ASP A 15 21.63 -8.93 -4.69
CA ASP A 15 21.17 -8.19 -5.87
C ASP A 15 20.29 -6.97 -5.52
N ASN A 16 20.18 -6.63 -4.22
CA ASN A 16 19.33 -5.58 -3.67
C ASN A 16 17.82 -5.84 -3.82
N ILE A 17 17.40 -7.10 -3.89
CA ILE A 17 15.98 -7.49 -3.93
C ILE A 17 15.49 -7.71 -2.48
N PRO A 18 14.31 -7.18 -2.09
CA PRO A 18 13.74 -7.44 -0.77
C PRO A 18 13.48 -8.93 -0.51
N GLU A 19 14.19 -9.50 0.48
CA GLU A 19 13.92 -10.84 0.99
C GLU A 19 12.87 -10.81 2.11
N LYS A 20 13.01 -9.84 3.03
CA LYS A 20 12.16 -9.74 4.21
C LYS A 20 11.83 -8.29 4.53
N ILE A 21 10.54 -8.05 4.78
CA ILE A 21 10.02 -6.73 5.15
C ILE A 21 9.36 -6.88 6.51
N SER A 22 9.77 -6.05 7.46
CA SER A 22 9.15 -5.96 8.79
C SER A 22 8.77 -4.54 9.11
N TRP A 23 7.68 -4.39 9.87
CA TRP A 23 7.21 -3.09 10.33
C TRP A 23 6.79 -3.14 11.80
N ASP A 24 6.97 -2.01 12.47
CA ASP A 24 6.53 -1.79 13.85
C ASP A 24 6.01 -0.36 14.00
N ALA A 25 5.12 -0.14 14.96
CA ALA A 25 4.61 1.19 15.28
C ALA A 25 4.27 1.34 16.76
N ASP A 26 4.50 2.52 17.33
CA ASP A 26 4.25 2.78 18.76
C ASP A 26 2.77 2.56 19.16
N GLU A 27 1.85 2.76 18.21
CA GLU A 27 0.40 2.64 18.43
C GLU A 27 -0.18 1.32 17.90
N LYS A 28 0.67 0.35 17.56
CA LYS A 28 0.23 -0.96 17.10
C LYS A 28 -0.33 -1.77 18.29
N ASP A 29 -1.44 -2.46 18.06
CA ASP A 29 -2.12 -3.27 19.09
C ASP A 29 -1.21 -4.35 19.70
N GLN A 30 -0.32 -4.92 18.90
CA GLN A 30 0.67 -5.91 19.33
C GLN A 30 2.08 -5.32 19.26
N PRO A 31 2.81 -5.24 20.40
CA PRO A 31 4.14 -4.66 20.43
C PRO A 31 5.16 -5.56 19.71
N GLY A 32 6.10 -4.92 19.04
CA GLY A 32 7.22 -5.56 18.37
C GLY A 32 7.03 -5.73 16.85
N PRO A 33 8.11 -6.03 16.11
CA PRO A 33 8.06 -6.10 14.65
C PRO A 33 7.13 -7.21 14.16
N SER A 34 6.33 -6.91 13.13
CA SER A 34 5.61 -7.91 12.34
C SER A 34 6.17 -7.96 10.94
N GLU A 35 6.26 -9.17 10.37
CA GLU A 35 6.57 -9.34 8.96
C GLU A 35 5.35 -8.99 8.09
N THR A 36 5.63 -8.45 6.91
CA THR A 36 4.68 -8.25 5.82
C THR A 36 5.30 -8.68 4.50
N LYS A 37 4.47 -9.02 3.53
CA LYS A 37 4.90 -9.37 2.18
C LYS A 37 4.93 -8.17 1.23
N SER A 38 4.26 -7.07 1.58
CA SER A 38 4.28 -5.84 0.80
C SER A 38 4.07 -4.59 1.64
N ILE A 39 4.57 -3.46 1.12
CA ILE A 39 4.33 -2.11 1.61
C ILE A 39 4.21 -1.17 0.40
N SER A 40 3.22 -0.27 0.43
CA SER A 40 3.09 0.86 -0.50
C SER A 40 2.97 2.14 0.32
N LEU A 41 3.95 3.05 0.17
CA LEU A 41 3.97 4.34 0.83
C LEU A 41 3.95 5.47 -0.19
N SER A 42 3.15 6.50 0.08
CA SER A 42 3.09 7.74 -0.69
C SER A 42 3.43 8.92 0.23
N LEU A 43 4.42 9.73 -0.17
CA LEU A 43 4.85 10.91 0.57
C LEU A 43 4.66 12.14 -0.30
N TRP A 44 3.86 13.10 0.19
CA TRP A 44 3.70 14.39 -0.47
C TRP A 44 4.87 15.31 -0.13
N ASP A 45 5.62 15.73 -1.14
CA ASP A 45 6.63 16.78 -1.00
C ASP A 45 6.01 18.15 -1.32
N HIS A 46 5.80 18.96 -0.28
CA HIS A 46 5.22 20.29 -0.40
C HIS A 46 6.11 21.31 -1.11
N LYS A 47 7.43 21.07 -1.20
CA LYS A 47 8.37 22.00 -1.84
C LYS A 47 8.34 21.85 -3.34
N VAL A 48 8.38 20.61 -3.84
CA VAL A 48 8.33 20.33 -5.28
C VAL A 48 6.92 20.02 -5.79
N LYS A 49 5.93 19.92 -4.89
CA LYS A 49 4.52 19.64 -5.18
C LYS A 49 4.32 18.35 -5.98
N ASN A 50 4.92 17.27 -5.51
CA ASN A 50 4.76 15.94 -6.10
C ASN A 50 4.59 14.87 -5.01
N THR A 51 4.24 13.66 -5.45
CA THR A 51 4.15 12.48 -4.59
C THR A 51 5.33 11.57 -4.89
N MET A 52 6.17 11.32 -3.89
CA MET A 52 7.16 10.24 -3.93
C MET A 52 6.49 8.93 -3.53
N ARG A 53 6.89 7.83 -4.17
CA ARG A 53 6.38 6.49 -3.87
C ARG A 53 7.49 5.53 -3.52
N ILE A 54 7.19 4.66 -2.57
CA ILE A 54 8.01 3.50 -2.21
C ILE A 54 7.07 2.30 -2.25
N ASP A 55 7.28 1.43 -3.22
CA ASP A 55 6.51 0.21 -3.43
C ASP A 55 7.45 -0.99 -3.30
N LEU A 56 7.20 -1.81 -2.29
CA LEU A 56 8.03 -2.97 -1.94
C LEU A 56 7.17 -4.22 -1.85
N TRP A 57 7.71 -5.33 -2.31
CA TRP A 57 7.16 -6.67 -2.15
C TRP A 57 8.29 -7.66 -1.89
N SER A 58 8.01 -8.69 -1.10
CA SER A 58 8.94 -9.80 -0.93
C SER A 58 8.98 -10.66 -2.20
N LYS A 59 10.12 -11.28 -2.44
CA LYS A 59 10.36 -12.14 -3.62
C LYS A 59 9.36 -13.30 -3.76
N ASP A 60 8.81 -13.77 -2.65
CA ASP A 60 7.90 -14.91 -2.59
C ASP A 60 6.42 -14.54 -2.57
N MET A 61 6.07 -13.24 -2.69
CA MET A 61 4.68 -12.82 -2.77
C MET A 61 4.06 -13.25 -4.11
N PRO A 62 2.96 -14.02 -4.12
CA PRO A 62 2.31 -14.43 -5.36
C PRO A 62 1.81 -13.22 -6.17
N VAL A 63 1.91 -13.30 -7.51
CA VAL A 63 1.53 -12.19 -8.40
C VAL A 63 0.04 -11.84 -8.30
N ASP A 64 -0.82 -12.83 -8.05
CA ASP A 64 -2.24 -12.62 -7.80
C ASP A 64 -2.49 -11.87 -6.48
N ASP A 65 -1.74 -12.17 -5.43
CA ASP A 65 -1.77 -11.39 -4.17
C ASP A 65 -1.27 -9.96 -4.38
N MET A 66 -0.23 -9.76 -5.20
CA MET A 66 0.24 -8.41 -5.55
C MET A 66 -0.85 -7.60 -6.27
N LYS A 67 -1.56 -8.22 -7.22
CA LYS A 67 -2.68 -7.59 -7.94
C LYS A 67 -3.81 -7.23 -6.97
N ARG A 68 -4.17 -8.14 -6.05
CA ARG A 68 -5.17 -7.88 -4.99
C ARG A 68 -4.75 -6.73 -4.08
N PHE A 69 -3.49 -6.71 -3.64
CA PHE A 69 -2.94 -5.63 -2.82
C PHE A 69 -3.12 -4.25 -3.45
N TYR A 70 -2.86 -4.11 -4.75
CA TYR A 70 -3.08 -2.84 -5.45
C TYR A 70 -4.56 -2.46 -5.56
N ILE A 71 -5.45 -3.43 -5.79
CA ILE A 71 -6.90 -3.18 -5.80
C ILE A 71 -7.34 -2.65 -4.43
N ASP A 72 -6.90 -3.29 -3.36
CA ASP A 72 -7.22 -2.87 -1.98
C ASP A 72 -6.67 -1.47 -1.68
N CYS A 73 -5.44 -1.16 -2.14
CA CYS A 73 -4.87 0.18 -2.02
C CYS A 73 -5.72 1.24 -2.72
N ILE A 74 -6.20 0.97 -3.93
CA ILE A 74 -7.05 1.91 -4.69
C ILE A 74 -8.40 2.10 -3.97
N GLY A 75 -9.01 1.02 -3.45
CA GLY A 75 -10.21 1.12 -2.63
C GLY A 75 -10.01 1.97 -1.37
N GLY A 76 -8.86 1.80 -0.69
CA GLY A 76 -8.47 2.65 0.44
C GLY A 76 -8.30 4.12 0.05
N LEU A 77 -7.75 4.40 -1.14
CA LEU A 77 -7.65 5.76 -1.69
C LEU A 77 -9.03 6.33 -2.02
N ALA A 78 -9.96 5.53 -2.54
CA ALA A 78 -11.34 5.95 -2.81
C ALA A 78 -12.05 6.42 -1.54
N GLN A 79 -11.85 5.72 -0.42
CA GLN A 79 -12.38 6.15 0.87
C GLN A 79 -11.64 7.38 1.40
N SER A 80 -10.31 7.42 1.23
CA SER A 80 -9.49 8.51 1.75
C SER A 80 -9.78 9.83 1.05
N VAL A 81 -9.97 9.85 -0.27
CA VAL A 81 -10.31 11.07 -1.01
C VAL A 81 -11.68 11.61 -0.57
N LEU A 82 -12.66 10.72 -0.38
CA LEU A 82 -13.97 11.11 0.13
C LEU A 82 -13.86 11.74 1.52
N ASN A 83 -13.19 11.07 2.46
CA ASN A 83 -13.08 11.53 3.84
C ASN A 83 -12.27 12.82 4.00
N SER A 84 -11.23 13.00 3.17
CA SER A 84 -10.31 14.13 3.29
C SER A 84 -10.74 15.37 2.50
N THR A 85 -11.47 15.19 1.40
CA THR A 85 -11.84 16.29 0.50
C THR A 85 -13.35 16.48 0.32
N GLY A 86 -14.16 15.46 0.62
CA GLY A 86 -15.59 15.45 0.32
C GLY A 86 -15.93 15.19 -1.16
N ASP A 87 -14.94 14.86 -1.99
CA ASP A 87 -15.15 14.65 -3.43
C ASP A 87 -15.76 13.26 -3.73
N GLU A 88 -17.08 13.23 -3.84
CA GLU A 88 -17.86 12.03 -4.19
C GLU A 88 -17.57 11.53 -5.60
N TYR A 89 -17.27 12.42 -6.54
CA TYR A 89 -16.99 12.04 -7.93
C TYR A 89 -15.68 11.25 -8.00
N MET A 90 -14.60 11.78 -7.42
CA MET A 90 -13.31 11.09 -7.38
C MET A 90 -13.40 9.75 -6.65
N SER A 91 -14.13 9.71 -5.53
CA SER A 91 -14.35 8.46 -4.79
C SER A 91 -15.06 7.42 -5.66
N LYS A 92 -16.13 7.82 -6.36
CA LYS A 92 -16.86 6.93 -7.26
C LYS A 92 -15.98 6.40 -8.39
N GLU A 93 -15.24 7.28 -9.07
CA GLU A 93 -14.36 6.87 -10.17
C GLU A 93 -13.30 5.84 -9.73
N LEU A 94 -12.72 6.01 -8.54
CA LEU A 94 -11.76 5.05 -7.99
C LEU A 94 -12.42 3.69 -7.68
N ASN A 95 -13.65 3.69 -7.15
CA ASN A 95 -14.40 2.46 -6.93
C ASN A 95 -14.74 1.75 -8.26
N ASP A 96 -15.17 2.49 -9.27
CA ASP A 96 -15.45 1.94 -10.60
C ASP A 96 -14.18 1.32 -11.24
N VAL A 97 -12.99 1.90 -10.98
CA VAL A 97 -11.70 1.30 -11.37
C VAL A 97 -11.46 -0.02 -10.64
N CYS A 98 -11.68 -0.06 -9.31
CA CYS A 98 -11.54 -1.29 -8.53
C CYS A 98 -12.42 -2.41 -9.08
N GLU A 99 -13.69 -2.14 -9.41
CA GLU A 99 -14.61 -3.12 -9.99
C GLU A 99 -14.07 -3.70 -11.29
N ARG A 100 -13.61 -2.85 -12.21
CA ARG A 100 -13.01 -3.29 -13.48
C ARG A 100 -11.75 -4.13 -13.28
N MET A 101 -10.90 -3.77 -12.32
CA MET A 101 -9.69 -4.53 -12.00
C MET A 101 -10.02 -5.90 -11.39
N ILE A 102 -11.00 -5.97 -10.49
CA ILE A 102 -11.47 -7.23 -9.90
C ILE A 102 -12.00 -8.16 -10.99
N GLU A 103 -12.83 -7.66 -11.91
CA GLU A 103 -13.33 -8.45 -13.03
C GLU A 103 -12.21 -8.95 -13.94
N HIS A 104 -11.19 -8.12 -14.20
CA HIS A 104 -10.04 -8.52 -14.99
C HIS A 104 -9.25 -9.65 -14.33
N VAL A 105 -8.92 -9.51 -13.05
CA VAL A 105 -8.20 -10.55 -12.29
C VAL A 105 -9.00 -11.85 -12.25
N LYS A 106 -10.32 -11.80 -12.06
CA LYS A 106 -11.18 -12.99 -12.10
C LYS A 106 -11.11 -13.75 -13.43
N LYS A 107 -11.02 -13.03 -14.55
CA LYS A 107 -10.90 -13.61 -15.90
C LYS A 107 -9.53 -14.22 -16.17
N GLU A 108 -8.47 -13.69 -15.57
CA GLU A 108 -7.13 -14.30 -15.69
C GLU A 108 -7.01 -15.60 -14.90
N MET A 109 -7.83 -15.77 -13.85
CA MET A 109 -7.85 -16.95 -12.98
C MET A 109 -8.82 -18.06 -13.44
N SER A 110 -9.60 -17.82 -14.51
CA SER A 110 -10.56 -18.77 -15.10
C SER A 110 -9.97 -19.50 -16.29
#